data_AF-A0A7W1I3K1-F1
#
_entry.id   AF-A0A7W1I3K1-F1
#
_cell.length_a   1.000
_cell.length_b   1.000
_cell.length_c   1.000
_cell.angle_alpha   90.00
_cell.angle_beta   90.00
_cell.angle_gamma   90.00
#
_symmetry.space_group_name_H-M   'P 1'
#
loop_
_entity.id
_entity.type
_entity.pdbx_description
1 polymer ?
#
loop_
_entity_poly.entity_id
_entity_poly.type
_entity_poly.pdbx_seq_one_letter_code
_entity_poly.pdbx_strand_id
1 'polypeptide(L)'
;NWDYYYYGNLGGGRGRAGEPPPERAWRSFDSRPRFNNNYIGLRNRIAVLSEAFAYASFKDRIVATSRFIEENLNFIHANAGKVRKVVEAADGRQIIGTKLGLRSQLAKGPEVEILMGETIEEKHPVDGHTMELRTDARKPERMAEYGTFEATETERVPSTYYVPADLTKAIDHLKAHGVRTTTLSAPTKVTVEEFQITGNSVAARAFETHTERTLTGQWVAAERELPAGTVVVNIKQPLGRLAFYLVEPRSDDGLVDWNIMDAALGESVKVFPIVRSRN
;
A
#
# COMPACT_ATOMS: atom_id res chain seq x y z
N ASN A 1 0.80 28.62 -18.96
CA ASN A 1 0.74 28.14 -17.57
C ASN A 1 0.09 26.77 -17.57
N TRP A 2 0.77 25.78 -17.00
CA TRP A 2 0.22 24.44 -16.79
C TRP A 2 -0.25 24.37 -15.35
N ASP A 3 -1.52 24.03 -15.15
CA ASP A 3 -2.10 23.82 -13.82
C ASP A 3 -2.04 22.32 -13.52
N TYR A 4 -1.49 21.96 -12.36
CA TYR A 4 -1.44 20.58 -11.87
C TYR A 4 -2.07 20.52 -10.48
N TYR A 5 -2.71 19.39 -10.19
CA TYR A 5 -3.32 19.14 -8.89
C TYR A 5 -3.10 17.67 -8.49
N TYR A 6 -3.28 17.35 -7.21
CA TYR A 6 -3.20 15.96 -6.76
C TYR A 6 -4.23 15.11 -7.47
N TYR A 7 -3.82 13.90 -7.86
CA TYR A 7 -4.68 12.95 -8.53
C TYR A 7 -5.97 12.70 -7.72
N GLY A 8 -7.10 12.68 -8.42
CA GLY A 8 -8.36 12.30 -7.83
C GLY A 8 -9.49 12.27 -8.86
N ASN A 9 -10.68 11.90 -8.39
CA ASN A 9 -11.91 11.89 -9.18
C ASN A 9 -13.12 12.26 -8.31
N LEU A 10 -14.23 12.66 -8.93
CA LEU A 10 -15.48 13.05 -8.27
C LEU A 10 -16.29 11.86 -7.69
N GLY A 11 -15.86 10.63 -7.96
CA GLY A 11 -16.46 9.39 -7.46
C GLY A 11 -15.46 8.24 -7.56
N GLY A 12 -15.53 7.32 -6.57
CA GLY A 12 -14.56 6.23 -6.33
C GLY A 12 -14.04 5.59 -7.62
N GLY A 13 -12.71 5.56 -7.75
CA GLY A 13 -12.00 5.11 -8.95
C GLY A 13 -12.54 3.80 -9.53
N ARG A 14 -12.27 3.55 -10.82
CA ARG A 14 -12.68 2.34 -11.56
C ARG A 14 -12.38 1.09 -10.70
N GLY A 15 -13.38 0.57 -9.99
CA GLY A 15 -13.18 -0.48 -9.00
C GLY A 15 -14.27 -0.61 -7.93
N ARG A 16 -14.97 0.47 -7.56
CA ARG A 16 -16.16 0.36 -6.68
C ARG A 16 -17.44 0.30 -7.51
N ALA A 17 -17.86 -0.92 -7.86
CA ALA A 17 -19.25 -1.15 -8.25
C ALA A 17 -20.13 -0.95 -7.00
N GLY A 18 -20.62 0.27 -6.81
CA GLY A 18 -21.42 0.66 -5.66
C GLY A 18 -22.02 2.06 -5.86
N GLU A 19 -23.00 2.39 -5.04
CA GLU A 19 -23.70 3.68 -5.09
C GLU A 19 -22.72 4.86 -5.07
N PRO A 20 -23.01 5.94 -5.81
CA PRO A 20 -22.17 7.13 -5.78
C PRO A 20 -22.02 7.61 -4.33
N PRO A 21 -20.82 8.09 -3.93
CA PRO A 21 -20.64 8.62 -2.58
C PRO A 21 -21.70 9.70 -2.30
N PRO A 22 -22.23 9.77 -1.06
CA PRO A 22 -23.29 10.72 -0.72
C PRO A 22 -22.85 12.18 -0.84
N GLU A 23 -21.53 12.45 -0.82
CA GLU A 23 -20.93 13.77 -0.98
C GLU A 23 -20.09 13.83 -2.26
N ARG A 24 -20.40 14.83 -3.11
CA ARG A 24 -19.57 15.23 -4.25
C ARG A 24 -18.26 15.85 -3.72
N ALA A 25 -17.16 15.16 -3.91
CA ALA A 25 -15.85 15.53 -3.38
C ALA A 25 -14.73 15.04 -4.30
N TRP A 26 -13.56 15.67 -4.22
CA TRP A 26 -12.37 15.22 -4.93
C TRP A 26 -11.70 14.09 -4.13
N ARG A 27 -11.57 12.89 -4.69
CA ARG A 27 -11.10 11.70 -3.96
C ARG A 27 -9.91 11.06 -4.65
N SER A 28 -8.85 10.81 -3.88
CA SER A 28 -7.66 10.09 -4.35
C SER A 28 -7.90 8.58 -4.51
N PHE A 29 -6.85 7.86 -4.88
CA PHE A 29 -6.82 6.39 -5.05
C PHE A 29 -6.79 5.65 -3.69
N ASP A 30 -6.70 4.33 -3.73
CA ASP A 30 -6.69 3.46 -2.54
C ASP A 30 -5.38 3.58 -1.73
N SER A 31 -5.43 3.40 -0.42
CA SER A 31 -4.24 3.49 0.47
C SER A 31 -3.32 2.28 0.42
N ARG A 32 -3.81 1.14 -0.08
CA ARG A 32 -3.11 -0.14 0.01
C ARG A 32 -1.84 -0.17 -0.86
N PRO A 33 -0.80 -0.87 -0.42
CA PRO A 33 0.45 -1.00 -1.16
C PRO A 33 0.35 -1.81 -2.45
N ARG A 34 -0.75 -2.49 -2.79
CA ARG A 34 -0.95 -3.06 -4.13
C ARG A 34 -0.89 -1.98 -5.23
N PHE A 35 -1.12 -0.72 -4.87
CA PHE A 35 -0.85 0.43 -5.72
C PHE A 35 0.65 0.79 -5.70
N ASN A 36 1.26 0.85 -6.89
CA ASN A 36 2.70 0.95 -7.08
C ASN A 36 3.35 2.09 -6.27
N ASN A 37 2.77 3.28 -6.31
CA ASN A 37 3.31 4.45 -5.62
C ASN A 37 3.32 4.28 -4.09
N ASN A 38 2.27 3.68 -3.51
CA ASN A 38 2.22 3.35 -2.08
C ASN A 38 3.28 2.30 -1.71
N TYR A 39 3.42 1.24 -2.52
CA TYR A 39 4.45 0.22 -2.33
C TYR A 39 5.86 0.79 -2.31
N ILE A 40 6.19 1.63 -3.31
CA ILE A 40 7.51 2.26 -3.41
C ILE A 40 7.74 3.20 -2.22
N GLY A 41 6.70 3.91 -1.76
CA GLY A 41 6.73 4.71 -0.53
C GLY A 41 7.02 3.88 0.73
N LEU A 42 6.38 2.71 0.90
CA LEU A 42 6.66 1.80 2.03
C LEU A 42 8.11 1.30 2.05
N ARG A 43 8.76 1.27 0.87
CA ARG A 43 10.18 0.90 0.71
C ARG A 43 11.15 2.08 0.92
N ASN A 44 10.68 3.21 1.47
CA ASN A 44 11.46 4.44 1.62
C ASN A 44 12.01 4.96 0.28
N ARG A 45 11.25 4.82 -0.80
CA ARG A 45 11.61 5.33 -2.13
C ARG A 45 10.56 6.34 -2.59
N ILE A 46 10.97 7.20 -3.52
CA ILE A 46 10.10 8.23 -4.08
C ILE A 46 9.45 7.63 -5.33
N ALA A 47 8.12 7.66 -5.38
CA ALA A 47 7.35 7.35 -6.56
C ALA A 47 6.49 8.54 -6.95
N VAL A 48 6.37 8.74 -8.25
CA VAL A 48 5.48 9.72 -8.84
C VAL A 48 4.63 8.97 -9.86
N LEU A 49 3.32 8.91 -9.60
CA LEU A 49 2.35 8.39 -10.55
C LEU A 49 1.76 9.58 -11.31
N SER A 50 1.75 9.49 -12.63
CA SER A 50 1.16 10.49 -13.50
C SER A 50 0.18 9.82 -14.44
N GLU A 51 -1.02 10.38 -14.52
CA GLU A 51 -2.02 10.00 -15.52
C GLU A 51 -2.25 11.19 -16.43
N ALA A 52 -2.04 10.99 -17.73
CA ALA A 52 -2.43 11.98 -18.72
C ALA A 52 -3.96 12.05 -18.81
N PHE A 53 -4.50 13.24 -18.99
CA PHE A 53 -5.95 13.44 -19.07
C PHE A 53 -6.57 12.55 -20.15
N ALA A 54 -7.53 11.70 -19.77
CA ALA A 54 -8.03 10.62 -20.63
C ALA A 54 -8.63 11.14 -21.94
N TYR A 55 -9.20 12.34 -21.93
CA TYR A 55 -9.88 12.98 -23.06
C TYR A 55 -8.98 13.93 -23.86
N ALA A 56 -7.68 13.95 -23.57
CA ALA A 56 -6.70 14.58 -24.46
C ALA A 56 -6.42 13.67 -25.67
N SER A 57 -6.04 14.28 -26.81
CA SER A 57 -5.69 13.52 -28.00
C SER A 57 -4.57 12.52 -27.70
N PHE A 58 -4.50 11.42 -28.46
CA PHE A 58 -3.41 10.44 -28.27
C PHE A 58 -2.03 11.11 -28.36
N LYS A 59 -1.84 11.99 -29.35
CA LYS A 59 -0.60 12.76 -29.51
C LYS A 59 -0.28 13.60 -28.26
N ASP A 60 -1.26 14.32 -27.72
CA ASP A 60 -1.03 15.19 -26.56
C ASP A 60 -0.73 14.38 -25.30
N ARG A 61 -1.38 13.22 -25.10
CA ARG A 61 -1.06 12.30 -24.00
C ARG A 61 0.38 11.80 -24.09
N ILE A 62 0.85 11.43 -25.28
CA ILE A 62 2.25 11.03 -25.49
C ILE A 62 3.22 12.19 -25.21
N VAL A 63 2.95 13.38 -25.75
CA VAL A 63 3.80 14.56 -25.54
C VAL A 63 3.86 14.94 -24.06
N ALA A 64 2.71 15.06 -23.40
CA ALA A 64 2.63 15.42 -21.98
C ALA A 64 3.36 14.40 -21.09
N THR A 65 3.15 13.11 -21.32
CA THR A 65 3.81 12.04 -20.55
C THR A 65 5.32 12.03 -20.78
N SER A 66 5.76 12.23 -22.03
CA SER A 66 7.18 12.27 -22.38
C SER A 66 7.88 13.45 -21.69
N ARG A 67 7.28 14.64 -21.77
CA ARG A 67 7.80 15.84 -21.09
C ARG A 67 7.80 15.68 -19.58
N PHE A 68 6.75 15.08 -19.02
CA PHE A 68 6.70 14.81 -17.58
C PHE A 68 7.86 13.92 -17.13
N ILE A 69 8.16 12.84 -17.86
CA ILE A 69 9.29 11.96 -17.55
C ILE A 69 10.61 12.73 -17.68
N GLU A 70 10.81 13.47 -18.76
CA GLU A 70 12.02 14.29 -18.99
C GLU A 70 12.26 15.27 -17.84
N GLU A 71 11.23 16.00 -17.41
CA GLU A 71 11.32 16.95 -16.30
C GLU A 71 11.62 16.27 -14.96
N ASN A 72 11.04 15.09 -14.69
CA ASN A 72 11.37 14.32 -13.49
C ASN A 72 12.85 13.88 -13.50
N LEU A 73 13.36 13.41 -14.65
CA LEU A 73 14.76 13.01 -14.79
C LEU A 73 15.71 14.20 -14.62
N ASN A 74 15.39 15.34 -15.24
CA ASN A 74 16.15 16.58 -15.09
C ASN A 74 16.17 17.06 -13.63
N PHE A 75 15.01 17.03 -12.96
CA PHE A 75 14.91 17.38 -11.54
C PHE A 75 15.75 16.46 -10.65
N ILE A 76 15.66 15.14 -10.85
CA ILE A 76 16.43 14.16 -10.08
C ILE A 76 17.92 14.34 -10.32
N HIS A 77 18.34 14.58 -11.57
CA HIS A 77 19.74 14.85 -11.91
C HIS A 77 20.27 16.10 -11.19
N ALA A 78 19.54 17.21 -11.30
CA ALA A 78 19.91 18.47 -10.65
C ALA A 78 19.90 18.40 -9.11
N ASN A 79 19.11 17.50 -8.52
CA ASN A 79 18.93 17.38 -7.07
C ASN A 79 19.45 16.05 -6.49
N ALA A 80 20.31 15.32 -7.21
CA ALA A 80 20.67 13.94 -6.87
C ALA A 80 21.19 13.78 -5.44
N GLY A 81 22.03 14.70 -4.97
CA GLY A 81 22.55 14.70 -3.60
C GLY A 81 21.46 14.87 -2.53
N LYS A 82 20.48 15.75 -2.78
CA LYS A 82 19.34 15.95 -1.88
C LYS A 82 18.43 14.73 -1.85
N VAL A 83 18.12 14.17 -3.02
CA VAL A 83 17.30 12.95 -3.14
C VAL A 83 17.97 11.79 -2.39
N ARG A 84 19.26 11.56 -2.61
CA ARG A 84 20.03 10.52 -1.91
C ARG A 84 19.97 10.71 -0.39
N LYS A 85 20.23 11.93 0.10
CA LYS A 85 20.18 12.25 1.53
C LYS A 85 18.82 11.95 2.16
N VAL A 86 17.73 12.28 1.47
CA VAL A 86 16.36 11.99 1.94
C VAL A 86 16.11 10.49 2.02
N VAL A 87 16.51 9.74 0.99
CA VAL A 87 16.35 8.28 0.95
C VAL A 87 17.19 7.58 2.03
N GLU A 88 18.47 7.96 2.18
CA GLU A 88 19.36 7.42 3.21
C GLU A 88 18.85 7.72 4.62
N ALA A 89 18.33 8.93 4.86
CA ALA A 89 17.73 9.29 6.14
C ALA A 89 16.45 8.48 6.43
N ALA A 90 15.67 8.14 5.40
CA ALA A 90 14.50 7.28 5.54
C ALA A 90 14.89 5.82 5.82
N ASP A 91 15.90 5.30 5.11
CA ASP A 91 16.45 3.94 5.30
C ASP A 91 17.08 3.74 6.69
N GLY A 92 17.70 4.79 7.24
CA GLY A 92 18.31 4.79 8.58
C GLY A 92 17.33 5.07 9.73
N ARG A 93 16.06 5.39 9.44
CA ARG A 93 15.09 5.76 10.48
C ARG A 93 14.71 4.54 11.33
N GLN A 94 14.93 4.63 12.63
CA GLN A 94 14.44 3.63 13.57
C GLN A 94 12.92 3.73 13.70
N ILE A 95 12.22 2.61 13.50
CA ILE A 95 10.75 2.51 13.61
C ILE A 95 10.30 1.58 14.73
N ILE A 96 11.21 0.77 15.30
CA ILE A 96 10.88 -0.16 16.38
C ILE A 96 10.27 0.62 17.55
N GLY A 97 9.14 0.13 18.05
CA GLY A 97 8.39 0.74 19.15
C GLY A 97 7.48 1.92 18.77
N THR A 98 7.57 2.44 17.54
CA THR A 98 6.59 3.39 17.01
C THR A 98 5.27 2.68 16.67
N LYS A 99 4.21 3.44 16.36
CA LYS A 99 2.96 2.91 15.82
C LYS A 99 2.86 3.20 14.33
N LEU A 100 2.53 2.19 13.54
CA LEU A 100 2.27 2.32 12.12
C LEU A 100 0.86 1.83 11.78
N GLY A 101 0.27 2.39 10.73
CA GLY A 101 -1.04 1.97 10.24
C GLY A 101 -0.99 0.59 9.62
N LEU A 102 -1.97 -0.25 9.95
CA LEU A 102 -2.23 -1.55 9.31
C LEU A 102 -3.41 -1.47 8.34
N ARG A 103 -4.29 -0.51 8.57
CA ARG A 103 -5.44 -0.19 7.75
C ARG A 103 -5.60 1.31 7.69
N SER A 104 -6.05 1.82 6.56
CA SER A 104 -6.25 3.25 6.37
C SER A 104 -7.54 3.55 5.61
N GLN A 105 -8.01 4.77 5.76
CA GLN A 105 -9.10 5.31 4.96
C GLN A 105 -8.72 6.70 4.45
N LEU A 106 -9.45 7.18 3.43
CA LEU A 106 -9.34 8.56 2.99
C LEU A 106 -9.77 9.51 4.12
N ALA A 107 -8.89 10.45 4.46
CA ALA A 107 -9.17 11.51 5.42
C ALA A 107 -9.88 12.68 4.73
N LYS A 108 -10.91 13.23 5.38
CA LYS A 108 -11.58 14.44 4.89
C LYS A 108 -10.70 15.66 5.14
N GLY A 109 -10.21 16.25 4.06
CA GLY A 109 -9.47 17.50 4.02
C GLY A 109 -10.37 18.73 3.90
N PRO A 110 -9.77 19.92 3.69
CA PRO A 110 -10.50 21.17 3.52
C PRO A 110 -11.27 21.20 2.19
N GLU A 111 -12.11 22.22 2.02
CA GLU A 111 -12.62 22.55 0.70
C GLU A 111 -11.52 23.18 -0.16
N VAL A 112 -11.37 22.67 -1.37
CA VAL A 112 -10.41 23.14 -2.37
C VAL A 112 -11.13 23.51 -3.66
N GLU A 113 -10.51 24.35 -4.47
CA GLU A 113 -10.98 24.63 -5.81
C GLU A 113 -10.40 23.60 -6.78
N ILE A 114 -11.27 22.84 -7.43
CA ILE A 114 -10.90 21.89 -8.50
C ILE A 114 -11.33 22.49 -9.83
N LEU A 115 -10.40 22.55 -10.78
CA LEU A 115 -10.71 22.94 -12.16
C LEU A 115 -11.33 21.77 -12.91
N MET A 116 -12.66 21.76 -13.02
CA MET A 116 -13.38 20.78 -13.82
C MET A 116 -13.25 21.14 -15.31
N GLY A 117 -13.02 20.14 -16.16
CA GLY A 117 -13.02 20.30 -17.62
C GLY A 117 -14.34 19.83 -18.22
N GLU A 118 -14.84 20.56 -19.21
CA GLU A 118 -15.96 20.07 -20.03
C GLU A 118 -15.45 19.10 -21.11
N THR A 119 -16.32 18.18 -21.50
CA THR A 119 -16.08 17.25 -22.60
C THR A 119 -17.18 17.35 -23.64
N ILE A 120 -16.84 17.02 -24.87
CA ILE A 120 -17.79 16.77 -25.96
C ILE A 120 -17.71 15.31 -26.36
N GLU A 121 -18.85 14.74 -26.74
CA GLU A 121 -18.90 13.40 -27.31
C GLU A 121 -18.51 13.42 -28.79
N GLU A 122 -17.68 12.47 -29.19
CA GLU A 122 -17.33 12.20 -30.58
C GLU A 122 -17.44 10.69 -30.86
N LYS A 123 -17.64 10.31 -32.12
CA LYS A 123 -17.60 8.91 -32.55
C LYS A 123 -16.19 8.54 -32.99
N HIS A 124 -15.63 7.47 -32.42
CA HIS A 124 -14.32 6.99 -32.82
C HIS A 124 -14.32 6.63 -34.31
N PRO A 125 -13.35 7.13 -35.10
CA PRO A 125 -13.41 7.05 -36.56
C PRO A 125 -13.24 5.63 -37.13
N VAL A 126 -12.78 4.66 -36.32
CA VAL A 126 -12.50 3.29 -36.77
C VAL A 126 -13.63 2.31 -36.44
N ASP A 127 -14.18 2.38 -35.23
CA ASP A 127 -15.12 1.39 -34.68
C ASP A 127 -16.43 2.03 -34.16
N GLY A 128 -16.56 3.35 -34.23
CA GLY A 128 -17.81 4.08 -33.96
C GLY A 128 -18.24 4.12 -32.49
N HIS A 129 -17.40 3.68 -31.54
CA HIS A 129 -17.72 3.83 -30.12
C HIS A 129 -17.72 5.32 -29.74
N THR A 130 -18.55 5.70 -28.75
CA THR A 130 -18.54 7.08 -28.24
C THR A 130 -17.27 7.30 -27.41
N MET A 131 -16.54 8.36 -27.73
CA MET A 131 -15.45 8.88 -26.94
C MET A 131 -15.79 10.26 -26.42
N GLU A 132 -15.10 10.68 -25.36
CA GLU A 132 -15.15 12.05 -24.87
C GLU A 132 -13.84 12.77 -25.21
N LEU A 133 -13.95 14.02 -25.65
CA LEU A 133 -12.82 14.91 -25.91
C LEU A 133 -12.90 16.15 -25.02
N ARG A 134 -11.76 16.51 -24.44
CA ARG A 134 -11.62 17.72 -23.61
C ARG A 134 -11.89 18.97 -24.46
N THR A 135 -12.66 19.92 -23.94
CA THR A 135 -12.73 21.28 -24.49
C THR A 135 -11.78 22.22 -23.74
N ASP A 136 -11.64 23.46 -24.20
CA ASP A 136 -10.89 24.47 -23.46
C ASP A 136 -11.70 25.13 -22.33
N ALA A 137 -12.98 24.78 -22.17
CA ALA A 137 -13.79 25.26 -21.07
C ALA A 137 -13.33 24.65 -19.75
N ARG A 138 -13.17 25.52 -18.75
CA ARG A 138 -12.79 25.17 -17.39
C ARG A 138 -13.81 25.77 -16.44
N LYS A 139 -14.31 24.95 -15.52
CA LYS A 139 -15.27 25.35 -14.51
C LYS A 139 -14.67 25.09 -13.13
N PRO A 140 -14.21 26.14 -12.43
CA PRO A 140 -13.78 26.00 -11.04
C PRO A 140 -14.97 25.54 -10.17
N GLU A 141 -14.78 24.47 -9.43
CA GLU A 141 -15.76 23.96 -8.47
C GLU A 141 -15.10 23.82 -7.10
N ARG A 142 -15.70 24.43 -6.08
CA ARG A 142 -15.29 24.23 -4.68
C ARG A 142 -15.94 22.97 -4.13
N MET A 143 -15.12 22.07 -3.57
CA MET A 143 -15.59 20.81 -2.98
C MET A 143 -14.61 20.31 -1.92
N ALA A 144 -15.07 19.41 -1.05
CA ALA A 144 -14.21 18.74 -0.10
C ALA A 144 -13.12 17.91 -0.81
N GLU A 145 -11.90 17.93 -0.27
CA GLU A 145 -10.79 17.10 -0.74
C GLU A 145 -10.61 15.87 0.16
N TYR A 146 -10.38 14.72 -0.45
CA TYR A 146 -9.95 13.50 0.20
C TYR A 146 -8.65 13.04 -0.49
N GLY A 147 -7.59 13.84 -0.29
CA GLY A 147 -6.28 13.67 -0.93
C GLY A 147 -5.26 12.90 -0.08
N THR A 148 -5.55 12.73 1.21
CA THR A 148 -4.65 12.10 2.18
C THR A 148 -5.33 10.93 2.89
N PHE A 149 -4.55 10.11 3.60
CA PHE A 149 -5.05 8.96 4.33
C PHE A 149 -4.82 9.12 5.83
N GLU A 150 -5.74 8.55 6.61
CA GLU A 150 -5.60 8.39 8.06
C GLU A 150 -5.70 6.91 8.43
N ALA A 151 -4.95 6.50 9.46
CA ALA A 151 -4.95 5.13 9.93
C ALA A 151 -6.25 4.85 10.71
N THR A 152 -6.97 3.80 10.31
CA THR A 152 -8.14 3.29 11.06
C THR A 152 -7.74 2.23 12.07
N GLU A 153 -6.59 1.59 11.83
CA GLU A 153 -5.99 0.61 12.72
C GLU A 153 -4.48 0.81 12.75
N THR A 154 -3.89 0.73 13.95
CA THR A 154 -2.44 0.84 14.14
C THR A 154 -1.92 -0.28 15.02
N GLU A 155 -0.65 -0.62 14.83
CA GLU A 155 0.05 -1.59 15.66
C GLU A 155 1.45 -1.08 16.01
N ARG A 156 1.94 -1.47 17.18
CA ARG A 156 3.30 -1.17 17.62
C ARG A 156 4.28 -2.03 16.81
N VAL A 157 5.27 -1.38 16.22
CA VAL A 157 6.32 -2.06 15.46
C VAL A 157 7.19 -2.90 16.40
N PRO A 158 7.29 -4.24 16.21
CA PRO A 158 8.20 -5.10 16.96
C PRO A 158 9.63 -4.93 16.45
N SER A 159 10.59 -5.53 17.13
CA SER A 159 11.96 -5.56 16.63
C SER A 159 12.23 -6.72 15.68
N THR A 160 11.54 -7.83 15.87
CA THR A 160 11.82 -9.07 15.15
C THR A 160 10.54 -9.89 14.98
N TYR A 161 10.35 -10.47 13.80
CA TYR A 161 9.40 -11.57 13.59
C TYR A 161 10.16 -12.90 13.43
N TYR A 162 9.55 -13.98 13.91
CA TYR A 162 10.04 -15.33 13.79
C TYR A 162 9.03 -16.14 12.98
N VAL A 163 9.43 -16.52 11.77
CA VAL A 163 8.61 -17.23 10.79
C VAL A 163 9.02 -18.70 10.81
N PRO A 164 8.12 -19.64 11.19
CA PRO A 164 8.38 -21.08 11.12
C PRO A 164 8.88 -21.52 9.73
N ALA A 165 9.79 -22.49 9.71
CA ALA A 165 10.50 -22.91 8.50
C ALA A 165 9.59 -23.55 7.43
N ASP A 166 8.46 -24.11 7.85
CA ASP A 166 7.44 -24.74 7.01
C ASP A 166 6.55 -23.73 6.28
N LEU A 167 6.54 -22.45 6.70
CA LEU A 167 5.84 -21.36 6.01
C LEU A 167 6.61 -20.86 4.79
N THR A 168 6.99 -21.81 3.92
CA THR A 168 7.82 -21.59 2.72
C THR A 168 7.28 -20.47 1.83
N LYS A 169 5.97 -20.44 1.55
CA LYS A 169 5.35 -19.38 0.75
C LYS A 169 5.55 -17.99 1.34
N ALA A 170 5.38 -17.83 2.65
CA ALA A 170 5.59 -16.55 3.34
C ALA A 170 7.06 -16.12 3.26
N ILE A 171 7.98 -17.06 3.50
CA ILE A 171 9.42 -16.84 3.41
C ILE A 171 9.83 -16.42 2.00
N ASP A 172 9.29 -17.09 0.97
CA ASP A 172 9.58 -16.80 -0.43
C ASP A 172 9.07 -15.41 -0.85
N HIS A 173 7.87 -15.02 -0.39
CA HIS A 173 7.35 -13.66 -0.64
C HIS A 173 8.22 -12.60 0.04
N LEU A 174 8.60 -12.79 1.30
CA LEU A 174 9.51 -11.87 2.00
C LEU A 174 10.83 -11.69 1.24
N LYS A 175 11.42 -12.80 0.77
CA LYS A 175 12.64 -12.78 -0.05
C LYS A 175 12.42 -12.10 -1.40
N ALA A 176 11.30 -12.36 -2.09
CA ALA A 176 10.97 -11.74 -3.36
C ALA A 176 10.81 -10.21 -3.23
N HIS A 177 10.29 -9.73 -2.10
CA HIS A 177 10.26 -8.31 -1.77
C HIS A 177 11.65 -7.74 -1.39
N GLY A 178 12.67 -8.58 -1.19
CA GLY A 178 14.02 -8.19 -0.80
C GLY A 178 14.20 -7.99 0.72
N VAL A 179 13.24 -8.45 1.53
CA VAL A 179 13.36 -8.42 3.00
C VAL A 179 14.52 -9.32 3.41
N ARG A 180 15.47 -8.76 4.16
CA ARG A 180 16.63 -9.51 4.65
C ARG A 180 16.21 -10.38 5.82
N THR A 181 16.63 -11.63 5.80
CA THR A 181 16.35 -12.61 6.85
C THR A 181 17.61 -13.36 7.26
N THR A 182 17.56 -13.94 8.45
CA THR A 182 18.55 -14.92 8.93
C THR A 182 17.81 -16.16 9.44
N THR A 183 18.53 -17.18 9.90
CA THR A 183 17.92 -18.43 10.35
C THR A 183 18.56 -18.88 11.66
N LEU A 184 17.75 -19.38 12.59
CA LEU A 184 18.25 -19.98 13.83
C LEU A 184 18.97 -21.30 13.52
N SER A 185 20.22 -21.43 13.99
CA SER A 185 21.02 -22.65 13.80
C SER A 185 20.72 -23.76 14.81
N ALA A 186 20.06 -23.44 15.92
CA ALA A 186 19.72 -24.36 17.00
C ALA A 186 18.40 -23.92 17.67
N PRO A 187 17.71 -24.83 18.39
CA PRO A 187 16.57 -24.45 19.21
C PRO A 187 16.92 -23.31 20.17
N THR A 188 16.07 -22.28 20.24
CA THR A 188 16.33 -21.06 21.02
C THR A 188 15.10 -20.67 21.82
N LYS A 189 15.24 -20.51 23.14
CA LYS A 189 14.19 -19.97 24.00
C LYS A 189 14.16 -18.46 23.91
N VAL A 190 12.98 -17.90 23.64
CA VAL A 190 12.76 -16.46 23.49
C VAL A 190 11.46 -16.03 24.15
N THR A 191 11.48 -14.83 24.74
CA THR A 191 10.26 -14.11 25.11
C THR A 191 9.69 -13.43 23.88
N VAL A 192 8.46 -13.78 23.55
CA VAL A 192 7.76 -13.33 22.34
C VAL A 192 6.37 -12.81 22.68
N GLU A 193 5.71 -12.25 21.68
CA GLU A 193 4.28 -12.07 21.65
C GLU A 193 3.69 -13.04 20.62
N GLU A 194 2.56 -13.64 20.96
CA GLU A 194 1.72 -14.46 20.09
C GLU A 194 0.43 -13.74 19.79
N PHE A 195 0.01 -13.76 18.52
CA PHE A 195 -1.26 -13.18 18.14
C PHE A 195 -2.38 -14.19 18.37
N GLN A 196 -3.20 -13.92 19.38
CA GLN A 196 -4.40 -14.69 19.72
C GLN A 196 -5.55 -14.24 18.82
N ILE A 197 -6.03 -15.14 17.96
CA ILE A 197 -7.05 -14.89 16.96
C ILE A 197 -8.43 -14.94 17.63
N THR A 198 -9.16 -13.83 17.55
CA THR A 198 -10.55 -13.72 18.01
C THR A 198 -11.56 -13.74 16.86
N GLY A 199 -11.12 -13.46 15.64
CA GLY A 199 -11.93 -13.56 14.43
C GLY A 199 -11.08 -13.94 13.22
N ASN A 200 -11.67 -14.74 12.33
CA ASN A 200 -11.06 -15.21 11.10
C ASN A 200 -12.15 -15.28 10.02
N SER A 201 -12.13 -14.36 9.06
CA SER A 201 -13.10 -14.30 7.97
C SER A 201 -12.41 -14.35 6.63
N VAL A 202 -13.13 -14.88 5.64
CA VAL A 202 -12.69 -14.98 4.25
C VAL A 202 -13.69 -14.24 3.38
N ALA A 203 -13.21 -13.48 2.41
CA ALA A 203 -14.05 -12.72 1.50
C ALA A 203 -14.96 -13.65 0.69
N ALA A 204 -16.22 -13.25 0.50
CA ALA A 204 -17.20 -14.04 -0.25
C ALA A 204 -16.91 -14.09 -1.76
N ARG A 205 -16.08 -13.17 -2.27
CA ARG A 205 -15.69 -13.08 -3.68
C ARG A 205 -14.17 -12.94 -3.76
N ALA A 206 -13.59 -13.62 -4.74
CA ALA A 206 -12.18 -13.45 -5.05
C ALA A 206 -11.93 -12.08 -5.71
N PHE A 207 -10.79 -11.49 -5.40
CA PHE A 207 -10.22 -10.33 -6.04
C PHE A 207 -8.91 -10.74 -6.73
N GLU A 208 -8.78 -10.52 -8.04
CA GLU A 208 -7.56 -10.88 -8.79
C GLU A 208 -7.09 -12.33 -8.55
N THR A 209 -8.01 -13.29 -8.47
CA THR A 209 -7.77 -14.72 -8.14
C THR A 209 -7.43 -15.05 -6.69
N HIS A 210 -7.40 -14.05 -5.80
CA HIS A 210 -7.15 -14.21 -4.36
C HIS A 210 -8.45 -14.11 -3.56
N THR A 211 -8.60 -14.96 -2.56
CA THR A 211 -9.75 -14.91 -1.63
C THR A 211 -9.29 -14.30 -0.33
N GLU A 212 -9.50 -12.99 -0.19
CA GLU A 212 -8.87 -12.23 0.90
C GLU A 212 -9.28 -12.74 2.30
N ARG A 213 -8.33 -12.80 3.24
CA ARG A 213 -8.57 -13.25 4.63
C ARG A 213 -8.31 -12.14 5.63
N THR A 214 -9.28 -11.85 6.48
CA THR A 214 -9.12 -10.90 7.59
C THR A 214 -9.07 -11.64 8.92
N LEU A 215 -8.02 -11.35 9.71
CA LEU A 215 -7.93 -11.76 11.11
C LEU A 215 -8.20 -10.58 12.04
N THR A 216 -8.84 -10.86 13.18
CA THR A 216 -8.91 -9.97 14.34
C THR A 216 -8.34 -10.69 15.56
N GLY A 217 -7.81 -9.93 16.51
CA GLY A 217 -7.09 -10.51 17.64
C GLY A 217 -6.10 -9.53 18.26
N GLN A 218 -5.24 -10.05 19.12
CA GLN A 218 -4.27 -9.24 19.86
C GLN A 218 -3.00 -10.02 20.16
N TRP A 219 -1.88 -9.30 20.21
CA TRP A 219 -0.59 -9.82 20.63
C TRP A 219 -0.53 -9.96 22.16
N VAL A 220 -0.18 -11.16 22.64
CA VAL A 220 -0.09 -11.51 24.07
C VAL A 220 1.30 -12.07 24.35
N ALA A 221 1.91 -11.66 25.47
CA ALA A 221 3.22 -12.15 25.87
C ALA A 221 3.22 -13.68 26.09
N ALA A 222 4.28 -14.34 25.63
CA ALA A 222 4.48 -15.77 25.75
C ALA A 222 5.98 -16.10 25.80
N GLU A 223 6.30 -17.29 26.31
CA GLU A 223 7.61 -17.90 26.15
C GLU A 223 7.52 -19.03 25.14
N ARG A 224 8.45 -19.05 24.18
CA ARG A 224 8.53 -20.08 23.16
C ARG A 224 9.96 -20.59 23.02
N GLU A 225 10.08 -21.89 22.81
CA GLU A 225 11.29 -22.50 22.28
C GLU A 225 11.11 -22.65 20.77
N LEU A 226 11.83 -21.82 20.01
CA LEU A 226 11.77 -21.82 18.56
C LEU A 226 12.74 -22.88 18.02
N PRO A 227 12.33 -23.73 17.08
CA PRO A 227 13.21 -24.75 16.52
C PRO A 227 14.31 -24.15 15.65
N ALA A 228 15.38 -24.92 15.44
CA ALA A 228 16.34 -24.64 14.38
C ALA A 228 15.64 -24.55 13.02
N GLY A 229 16.13 -23.70 12.13
CA GLY A 229 15.49 -23.43 10.84
C GLY A 229 14.46 -22.29 10.86
N THR A 230 14.03 -21.82 12.04
CA THR A 230 13.13 -20.65 12.15
C THR A 230 13.76 -19.44 11.48
N VAL A 231 13.02 -18.79 10.57
CA VAL A 231 13.47 -17.62 9.84
C VAL A 231 13.24 -16.37 10.69
N VAL A 232 14.30 -15.59 10.86
CA VAL A 232 14.33 -14.37 11.68
C VAL A 232 14.31 -13.15 10.76
N VAL A 233 13.27 -12.33 10.91
CA VAL A 233 13.08 -11.06 10.18
C VAL A 233 13.32 -9.91 11.15
N ASN A 234 14.53 -9.36 11.15
CA ASN A 234 14.85 -8.19 11.98
C ASN A 234 14.32 -6.91 11.33
N ILE A 235 13.59 -6.08 12.08
CA ILE A 235 12.96 -4.85 11.55
C ILE A 235 13.94 -3.69 11.38
N LYS A 236 15.12 -3.75 12.01
CA LYS A 236 16.21 -2.80 11.83
C LYS A 236 16.90 -3.00 10.48
N GLN A 237 16.18 -2.70 9.41
CA GLN A 237 16.63 -2.73 8.02
C GLN A 237 15.85 -1.71 7.18
N PRO A 238 16.35 -1.29 5.99
CA PRO A 238 15.66 -0.33 5.14
C PRO A 238 14.22 -0.68 4.78
N LEU A 239 13.91 -1.98 4.65
CA LEU A 239 12.57 -2.49 4.35
C LEU A 239 11.75 -2.83 5.60
N GLY A 240 12.15 -2.38 6.79
CA GLY A 240 11.47 -2.70 8.05
C GLY A 240 9.98 -2.35 8.05
N ARG A 241 9.60 -1.22 7.45
CA ARG A 241 8.19 -0.82 7.30
C ARG A 241 7.40 -1.77 6.39
N LEU A 242 8.00 -2.20 5.28
CA LEU A 242 7.37 -3.16 4.39
C LEU A 242 7.26 -4.55 5.05
N ALA A 243 8.32 -5.01 5.73
CA ALA A 243 8.30 -6.28 6.45
C ALA A 243 7.23 -6.30 7.54
N PHE A 244 7.10 -5.22 8.32
CA PHE A 244 6.02 -5.02 9.27
C PHE A 244 4.64 -5.15 8.60
N TYR A 245 4.40 -4.42 7.51
CA TYR A 245 3.10 -4.43 6.83
C TYR A 245 2.74 -5.79 6.22
N LEU A 246 3.73 -6.51 5.67
CA LEU A 246 3.55 -7.83 5.08
C LEU A 246 3.21 -8.88 6.13
N VAL A 247 3.87 -8.83 7.30
CA VAL A 247 3.80 -9.90 8.31
C VAL A 247 2.67 -9.69 9.32
N GLU A 248 2.29 -8.44 9.63
CA GLU A 248 1.24 -8.18 10.61
C GLU A 248 -0.10 -8.81 10.19
N PRO A 249 -0.70 -9.67 11.04
CA PRO A 249 -1.86 -10.49 10.65
C PRO A 249 -3.14 -9.68 10.39
N ARG A 250 -3.18 -8.42 10.84
CA ARG A 250 -4.35 -7.53 10.69
C ARG A 250 -4.22 -6.54 9.53
N SER A 251 -3.07 -6.52 8.86
CA SER A 251 -2.83 -5.68 7.68
C SER A 251 -3.83 -5.99 6.56
N ASP A 252 -4.32 -4.95 5.87
CA ASP A 252 -5.30 -5.05 4.78
C ASP A 252 -4.67 -5.28 3.39
N ASP A 253 -3.38 -5.63 3.34
CA ASP A 253 -2.67 -5.98 2.11
C ASP A 253 -1.42 -6.84 2.36
N GLY A 254 -1.40 -7.54 3.50
CA GLY A 254 -0.28 -8.39 3.93
C GLY A 254 -0.38 -9.83 3.42
N LEU A 255 0.52 -10.69 3.91
CA LEU A 255 0.56 -12.12 3.57
C LEU A 255 -0.71 -12.86 3.99
N VAL A 256 -1.35 -12.42 5.08
CA VAL A 256 -2.63 -12.97 5.54
C VAL A 256 -3.76 -12.52 4.62
N ASP A 257 -3.86 -11.22 4.35
CA ASP A 257 -4.92 -10.65 3.50
C ASP A 257 -4.89 -11.27 2.10
N TRP A 258 -3.71 -11.39 1.48
CA TRP A 258 -3.52 -12.06 0.17
C TRP A 258 -3.51 -13.59 0.24
N ASN A 259 -4.11 -14.19 1.27
CA ASN A 259 -4.33 -15.62 1.44
C ASN A 259 -3.09 -16.53 1.23
N ILE A 260 -1.89 -15.97 1.38
CA ILE A 260 -0.60 -16.68 1.22
C ILE A 260 -0.41 -17.68 2.36
N MET A 261 -0.99 -17.38 3.51
CA MET A 261 -0.88 -18.11 4.77
C MET A 261 -1.99 -19.16 4.98
N ASP A 262 -2.92 -19.33 4.03
CA ASP A 262 -4.14 -20.14 4.21
C ASP A 262 -3.88 -21.60 4.57
N ALA A 263 -2.82 -22.21 4.04
CA ALA A 263 -2.46 -23.58 4.39
C ALA A 263 -2.14 -23.74 5.90
N ALA A 264 -1.67 -22.67 6.54
CA ALA A 264 -1.42 -22.61 7.98
C ALA A 264 -2.57 -21.96 8.78
N LEU A 265 -3.56 -21.37 8.09
CA LEU A 265 -4.69 -20.64 8.67
C LEU A 265 -6.01 -21.30 8.26
N GLY A 266 -6.38 -22.38 8.97
CA GLY A 266 -7.74 -22.94 8.92
C GLY A 266 -8.70 -22.22 9.89
N GLU A 267 -9.99 -22.56 9.83
CA GLU A 267 -11.03 -21.97 10.69
C GLU A 267 -10.83 -22.26 12.19
N SER A 268 -10.20 -23.39 12.52
CA SER A 268 -9.95 -23.83 13.90
C SER A 268 -8.70 -23.22 14.54
N VAL A 269 -7.84 -22.56 13.76
CA VAL A 269 -6.57 -21.99 14.25
C VAL A 269 -6.86 -20.79 15.15
N LYS A 270 -6.36 -20.85 16.39
CA LYS A 270 -6.55 -19.81 17.42
C LYS A 270 -5.32 -18.94 17.66
N VAL A 271 -4.16 -19.38 17.20
CA VAL A 271 -2.89 -18.66 17.38
C VAL A 271 -2.24 -18.51 16.02
N PHE A 272 -1.85 -17.29 15.66
CA PHE A 272 -1.11 -17.01 14.45
C PHE A 272 0.29 -17.67 14.53
N PRO A 273 0.75 -18.36 13.48
CA PRO A 273 1.99 -19.14 13.55
C PRO A 273 3.27 -18.30 13.61
N ILE A 274 3.25 -17.05 13.14
CA ILE A 274 4.40 -16.14 13.24
C ILE A 274 4.32 -15.42 14.59
N VAL A 275 5.41 -15.49 15.36
CA VAL A 275 5.55 -14.79 16.64
C VAL A 275 6.52 -13.62 16.50
N ARG A 276 6.51 -12.67 17.46
CA ARG A 276 7.35 -11.47 17.39
C ARG A 276 8.02 -11.13 18.72
N SER A 277 9.15 -10.42 18.69
CA SER A 277 9.76 -9.83 19.89
C SER A 277 9.52 -8.32 19.93
N ARG A 278 9.22 -7.79 21.13
CA ARG A 278 8.82 -6.39 21.32
C ARG A 278 9.99 -5.39 21.37
N ASN A 279 11.19 -5.82 21.79
CA ASN A 279 12.34 -4.96 22.13
C ASN A 279 13.20 -4.60 20.93
#